data_AF-A0AAV4Z4I5-F1
#
_entry.id   AF-A0AAV4Z4I5-F1
#
_cell.length_a   1.000
_cell.length_b   1.000
_cell.length_c   1.000
_cell.angle_alpha   90.00
_cell.angle_beta   90.00
_cell.angle_gamma   90.00
#
_symmetry.space_group_name_H-M   'P 1'
#
loop_
_entity.id
_entity.type
_entity.pdbx_description
1 polymer ?
#
loop_
_entity_poly.entity_id
_entity_poly.type
_entity_poly.pdbx_seq_one_letter_code
_entity_poly.pdbx_strand_id
1 'polypeptide(L)'
;MAVERFILHWGDLGGQWGVNRSVAQIHALLYLSDKPLAAEEIAATLGIARSNVSTSLKELSGWNLIRRVPVLGERRDHFVAETDLWEMVTRIAAGRKEREIDPAIAALRTCVAQAEGDPTIGAVASRRLKAMLEFTETMDRWHSQMLGVPHATLAKLIRLGSRIVRFLPSKPER
;
A
#
# COMPACT_ATOMS: atom_id res chain seq x y z
N MET A 1 5.36 12.21 -24.41
CA MET A 1 3.91 11.96 -24.56
C MET A 1 3.37 10.81 -23.69
N ALA A 2 3.81 9.55 -23.84
CA ALA A 2 3.27 8.44 -23.02
C ALA A 2 3.80 8.43 -21.57
N VAL A 3 5.13 8.55 -21.40
CA VAL A 3 5.80 8.60 -20.09
C VAL A 3 5.29 9.75 -19.22
N GLU A 4 5.27 10.95 -19.77
CA GLU A 4 4.77 12.15 -19.09
C GLU A 4 3.29 11.99 -18.67
N ARG A 5 2.44 11.48 -19.59
CA ARG A 5 1.05 11.19 -19.24
C ARG A 5 0.95 10.16 -18.12
N PHE A 6 1.73 9.08 -18.16
CA PHE A 6 1.75 8.11 -17.07
C PHE A 6 2.11 8.76 -15.73
N ILE A 7 3.19 9.54 -15.66
CA ILE A 7 3.62 10.22 -14.44
C ILE A 7 2.52 11.13 -13.89
N LEU A 8 1.89 11.93 -14.74
CA LEU A 8 0.82 12.84 -14.33
C LEU A 8 -0.41 12.08 -13.81
N HIS A 9 -0.89 11.08 -14.55
CA HIS A 9 -2.08 10.31 -14.17
C HIS A 9 -1.83 9.44 -12.94
N TRP A 10 -0.63 8.87 -12.82
CA TRP A 10 -0.24 8.13 -11.61
C TRP A 10 -0.21 9.05 -10.39
N GLY A 11 0.24 10.30 -10.57
CA GLY A 11 0.13 11.36 -9.57
C GLY A 11 -1.31 11.67 -9.16
N ASP A 12 -2.23 11.78 -10.12
CA ASP A 12 -3.67 12.00 -9.86
C ASP A 12 -4.29 10.83 -9.08
N LEU A 13 -3.97 9.60 -9.47
CA LEU A 13 -4.44 8.38 -8.81
C LEU A 13 -3.93 8.27 -7.37
N GLY A 14 -2.69 8.72 -7.12
CA GLY A 14 -2.12 8.76 -5.77
C GLY A 14 -3.06 9.44 -4.76
N GLY A 15 -3.63 10.59 -5.14
CA GLY A 15 -4.58 11.32 -4.29
C GLY A 15 -5.83 10.51 -3.94
N GLN A 16 -6.33 9.69 -4.87
CA GLN A 16 -7.50 8.83 -4.64
C GLN A 16 -7.20 7.67 -3.68
N TRP A 17 -5.93 7.26 -3.58
CA TRP A 17 -5.47 6.20 -2.67
C TRP A 17 -4.97 6.74 -1.33
N GLY A 18 -5.15 8.03 -1.05
CA GLY A 18 -4.64 8.69 0.15
C GLY A 18 -3.12 8.86 0.17
N VAL A 19 -2.48 8.88 -1.01
CA VAL A 19 -1.04 9.10 -1.20
C VAL A 19 -0.81 10.50 -1.75
N ASN A 20 0.23 11.19 -1.28
CA ASN A 20 0.57 12.51 -1.80
C ASN A 20 0.89 12.43 -3.31
N ARG A 21 0.37 13.40 -4.09
CA ARG A 21 0.63 13.49 -5.54
C ARG A 21 2.12 13.38 -5.88
N SER A 22 2.97 14.10 -5.16
CA SER A 22 4.40 14.17 -5.44
C SER A 22 5.11 12.84 -5.15
N VAL A 23 4.69 12.14 -4.10
CA VAL A 23 5.15 10.77 -3.79
C VAL A 23 4.85 9.83 -4.95
N ALA A 24 3.61 9.86 -5.46
CA ALA A 24 3.23 9.04 -6.60
C ALA A 24 3.99 9.43 -7.88
N GLN A 25 4.14 10.72 -8.19
CA GLN A 25 4.88 11.18 -9.37
C GLN A 25 6.37 10.81 -9.31
N ILE A 26 7.01 10.94 -8.15
CA ILE A 26 8.42 10.56 -7.96
C ILE A 26 8.58 9.05 -8.13
N HIS A 27 7.69 8.25 -7.54
CA HIS A 27 7.68 6.80 -7.76
C HIS A 27 7.54 6.46 -9.24
N ALA A 28 6.59 7.07 -9.94
CA ALA A 28 6.37 6.84 -11.37
C ALA A 28 7.59 7.20 -12.21
N LEU A 29 8.26 8.32 -11.91
CA LEU A 29 9.49 8.72 -12.59
C LEU A 29 10.61 7.70 -12.35
N LEU A 30 10.84 7.32 -11.08
CA LEU A 30 11.89 6.36 -10.73
C LEU A 30 11.61 4.95 -11.29
N TYR A 31 10.35 4.53 -11.34
CA TYR A 31 9.93 3.24 -11.92
C TYR A 31 10.20 3.14 -13.41
N LEU A 32 10.05 4.26 -14.14
CA LEU A 32 10.30 4.33 -15.57
C LEU A 32 11.75 4.68 -15.93
N SER A 33 12.59 5.02 -14.95
CA SER A 33 13.97 5.41 -15.20
C SER A 33 14.86 4.20 -15.40
N ASP A 34 15.69 4.25 -16.43
CA ASP A 34 16.72 3.25 -16.75
C ASP A 34 18.01 3.43 -15.93
N LYS A 35 18.15 4.55 -15.23
CA LYS A 35 19.31 4.91 -14.43
C LYS A 35 18.90 5.40 -13.04
N PRO A 36 19.79 5.30 -12.03
CA PRO A 36 19.57 5.96 -10.76
C PRO A 36 19.46 7.48 -10.94
N LEU A 37 18.53 8.12 -10.22
CA LEU A 37 18.34 9.58 -10.27
C LEU A 37 18.67 10.23 -8.95
N ALA A 38 19.38 11.36 -8.99
CA ALA A 38 19.59 12.23 -7.84
C ALA A 38 18.35 13.09 -7.54
N ALA A 39 18.22 13.56 -6.29
CA ALA A 39 17.09 14.38 -5.87
C ALA A 39 16.94 15.67 -6.70
N GLU A 40 18.04 16.29 -7.13
CA GLU A 40 18.01 17.49 -7.98
C GLU A 40 17.47 17.19 -9.39
N GLU A 41 17.82 16.03 -9.96
CA GLU A 41 17.30 15.61 -11.27
C GLU A 41 15.80 15.35 -11.19
N ILE A 42 15.34 14.72 -10.11
CA ILE A 42 13.91 14.49 -9.84
C ILE A 42 13.17 15.82 -9.72
N ALA A 43 13.69 16.76 -8.94
CA ALA A 43 13.10 18.08 -8.76
C ALA A 43 12.98 18.85 -10.08
N ALA A 44 14.05 18.86 -10.88
CA ALA A 44 14.07 19.53 -12.17
C ALA A 44 13.10 18.87 -13.18
N THR A 45 13.07 17.54 -13.23
CA THR A 45 12.23 16.79 -14.17
C THR A 45 10.75 16.96 -13.89
N LEU A 46 10.36 16.96 -12.61
CA LEU A 46 8.96 17.06 -12.20
C LEU A 46 8.48 18.49 -11.94
N GLY A 47 9.39 19.47 -11.93
CA GLY A 47 9.06 20.87 -11.64
C GLY A 47 8.55 21.10 -10.20
N ILE A 48 9.02 20.30 -9.23
CA ILE A 48 8.59 20.36 -7.84
C ILE A 48 9.71 20.83 -6.90
N ALA A 49 9.35 21.46 -5.79
CA ALA A 49 10.31 22.00 -4.83
C ALA A 49 11.19 20.90 -4.21
N ARG A 50 12.49 21.21 -3.97
CA ARG A 50 13.45 20.26 -3.38
C ARG A 50 13.01 19.73 -2.01
N SER A 51 12.39 20.56 -1.19
CA SER A 51 11.82 20.14 0.11
C SER A 51 10.76 19.06 -0.06
N ASN A 52 9.91 19.17 -1.08
CA ASN A 52 8.87 18.20 -1.38
C ASN A 52 9.47 16.89 -1.93
N VAL A 53 10.52 16.97 -2.76
CA VAL A 53 11.28 15.80 -3.20
C VAL A 53 11.87 15.05 -2.00
N SER A 54 12.53 15.76 -1.08
CA SER A 54 13.14 15.16 0.11
C SER A 54 12.12 14.42 0.97
N THR A 55 10.99 15.06 1.29
CA THR A 55 9.91 14.43 2.07
C THR A 55 9.32 13.22 1.34
N SER A 56 9.10 13.33 0.03
CA SER A 56 8.53 12.24 -0.77
C SER A 56 9.47 11.04 -0.90
N LEU A 57 10.78 11.27 -1.08
CA LEU A 57 11.80 10.21 -1.10
C LEU A 57 11.88 9.51 0.25
N LYS A 58 11.78 10.27 1.35
CA LYS A 58 11.74 9.69 2.70
C LYS A 58 10.50 8.81 2.90
N GLU A 59 9.34 9.27 2.44
CA GLU A 59 8.11 8.49 2.48
C GLU A 59 8.24 7.20 1.67
N LEU A 60 8.62 7.30 0.39
CA LEU A 60 8.82 6.13 -0.48
C LEU A 60 9.84 5.12 0.09
N SER A 61 10.91 5.62 0.71
CA SER A 61 11.90 4.78 1.39
C SER A 61 11.29 4.08 2.61
N GLY A 62 10.44 4.78 3.38
CA GLY A 62 9.70 4.19 4.50
C GLY A 62 8.63 3.18 4.10
N TRP A 63 8.22 3.17 2.84
CA TRP A 63 7.40 2.10 2.23
C TRP A 63 8.25 1.01 1.56
N ASN A 64 9.58 1.13 1.57
CA ASN A 64 10.51 0.27 0.82
C ASN A 64 10.19 0.19 -0.68
N LEU A 65 9.56 1.22 -1.26
CA LEU A 65 9.25 1.27 -2.70
C LEU A 65 10.41 1.85 -3.52
N ILE A 66 11.37 2.47 -2.86
CA ILE A 66 12.63 2.91 -3.45
C ILE A 66 13.78 2.52 -2.54
N ARG A 67 14.99 2.51 -3.10
CA ARG A 67 16.23 2.38 -2.35
C ARG A 67 17.26 3.38 -2.83
N ARG A 68 18.10 3.82 -1.91
CA ARG A 68 19.29 4.61 -2.22
C ARG A 68 20.39 3.71 -2.75
N VAL A 69 21.09 4.15 -3.80
CA VAL A 69 22.22 3.44 -4.41
C VAL A 69 23.43 4.36 -4.57
N PRO A 70 24.64 3.87 -4.29
CA PRO A 70 25.87 4.62 -4.59
C PRO A 70 26.14 4.58 -6.10
N VAL A 71 26.62 5.69 -6.65
CA VAL A 71 27.09 5.80 -8.04
C VAL A 71 28.55 6.25 -8.01
N LEU A 72 29.41 5.53 -8.73
CA LEU A 72 30.86 5.79 -8.71
C LEU A 72 31.16 7.20 -9.25
N GLY A 73 31.97 7.97 -8.51
CA GLY A 73 32.34 9.34 -8.88
C GLY A 73 31.31 10.40 -8.51
N GLU A 74 30.12 9.99 -8.08
CA GLU A 74 29.05 10.88 -7.62
C GLU A 74 29.06 10.96 -6.09
N ARG A 75 29.03 12.19 -5.54
CA ARG A 75 28.87 12.40 -4.09
C ARG A 75 27.40 12.42 -3.64
N ARG A 76 26.47 12.52 -4.58
CA ARG A 76 25.04 12.67 -4.33
C ARG A 76 24.39 11.30 -4.12
N ASP A 77 23.35 11.30 -3.29
CA ASP A 77 22.47 10.15 -3.14
C ASP A 77 21.63 9.97 -4.40
N HIS A 78 21.67 8.76 -4.96
CA HIS A 78 20.83 8.37 -6.10
C HIS A 78 19.79 7.36 -5.65
N PHE A 79 18.64 7.36 -6.32
CA PHE A 79 17.49 6.53 -5.97
C PHE A 79 17.06 5.69 -7.16
N VAL A 80 16.60 4.47 -6.86
CA VAL A 80 15.95 3.56 -7.81
C VAL A 80 14.68 3.01 -7.20
N ALA A 81 13.66 2.75 -8.02
CA ALA A 81 12.42 2.14 -7.59
C ALA A 81 12.52 0.61 -7.50
N GLU A 82 11.64 0.02 -6.70
CA GLU A 82 11.24 -1.38 -6.88
C GLU A 82 10.48 -1.51 -8.21
N THR A 83 10.89 -2.45 -9.05
CA THR A 83 10.29 -2.64 -10.39
C THR A 83 9.52 -3.95 -10.50
N ASP A 84 9.73 -4.89 -9.57
CA ASP A 84 8.87 -6.04 -9.43
C ASP A 84 7.52 -5.60 -8.84
N LEU A 85 6.47 -5.74 -9.65
CA LEU A 85 5.11 -5.33 -9.27
C LEU A 85 4.54 -6.15 -8.11
N TRP A 86 4.94 -7.42 -7.97
CA TRP A 86 4.52 -8.22 -6.82
C TRP A 86 5.19 -7.72 -5.56
N GLU A 87 6.49 -7.47 -5.59
CA GLU A 87 7.20 -6.86 -4.46
C GLU A 87 6.60 -5.51 -4.07
N MET A 88 6.31 -4.66 -5.05
CA MET A 88 5.66 -3.37 -4.83
C MET A 88 4.31 -3.52 -4.09
N VAL A 89 3.43 -4.40 -4.59
CA VAL A 89 2.11 -4.63 -3.97
C VAL A 89 2.24 -5.26 -2.59
N THR A 90 3.13 -6.23 -2.41
CA THR A 90 3.40 -6.91 -1.14
C THR A 90 3.90 -5.91 -0.08
N ARG A 91 4.82 -5.02 -0.44
CA ARG A 91 5.34 -3.97 0.47
C ARG A 91 4.27 -2.97 0.86
N ILE A 92 3.41 -2.56 -0.09
CA ILE A 92 2.27 -1.68 0.20
C ILE A 92 1.28 -2.39 1.14
N ALA A 93 0.93 -3.64 0.87
CA ALA A 93 -0.01 -4.40 1.71
C ALA A 93 0.53 -4.57 3.14
N ALA A 94 1.80 -4.95 3.29
CA ALA A 94 2.46 -5.05 4.58
C ALA A 94 2.48 -3.71 5.34
N GLY A 95 2.85 -2.62 4.66
CA GLY A 95 2.88 -1.29 5.27
C GLY A 95 1.49 -0.75 5.63
N ARG A 96 0.43 -1.14 4.90
CA ARG A 96 -0.96 -0.79 5.25
C ARG A 96 -1.44 -1.61 6.45
N LYS A 97 -1.13 -2.90 6.50
CA LYS A 97 -1.44 -3.76 7.66
C LYS A 97 -0.83 -3.17 8.94
N GLU A 98 0.46 -2.87 8.92
CA GLU A 98 1.18 -2.33 10.09
C GLU A 98 0.62 -0.98 10.55
N ARG A 99 0.25 -0.09 9.63
CA ARG A 99 -0.19 1.27 9.95
C ARG A 99 -1.68 1.40 10.24
N GLU A 100 -2.52 0.54 9.69
CA GLU A 100 -3.98 0.68 9.74
C GLU A 100 -4.66 -0.50 10.47
N ILE A 101 -4.29 -1.74 10.14
CA ILE A 101 -4.97 -2.93 10.66
C ILE A 101 -4.49 -3.29 12.07
N ASP A 102 -3.18 -3.28 12.30
CA ASP A 102 -2.61 -3.63 13.61
C ASP A 102 -3.09 -2.70 14.74
N PRO A 103 -3.10 -1.37 14.56
CA PRO A 103 -3.68 -0.46 15.55
C PRO A 103 -5.18 -0.66 15.75
N ALA A 104 -5.93 -0.94 14.67
CA ALA A 104 -7.37 -1.19 14.76
C ALA A 104 -7.68 -2.45 15.58
N ILE A 105 -6.94 -3.54 15.37
CA ILE A 105 -7.08 -4.77 16.17
C ILE A 105 -6.76 -4.48 17.64
N ALA A 106 -5.66 -3.77 17.93
CA ALA A 106 -5.29 -3.43 19.30
C ALA A 106 -6.36 -2.59 20.01
N ALA A 107 -6.93 -1.61 19.32
CA ALA A 107 -8.03 -0.79 19.83
C ALA A 107 -9.29 -1.63 20.08
N LEU A 108 -9.69 -2.47 19.12
CA LEU A 108 -10.87 -3.33 19.23
C LEU A 108 -10.74 -4.33 20.39
N ARG A 109 -9.57 -4.93 20.59
CA ARG A 109 -9.29 -5.81 21.75
C ARG A 109 -9.50 -5.08 23.06
N THR A 110 -9.00 -3.85 23.16
CA THR A 110 -9.20 -3.01 24.35
C THR A 110 -10.68 -2.72 24.59
N CYS A 111 -11.41 -2.31 23.55
CA CYS A 111 -12.85 -2.01 23.66
C CYS A 111 -13.67 -3.25 24.06
N VAL A 112 -13.38 -4.42 23.50
CA VAL A 112 -14.06 -5.67 23.87
C VAL A 112 -13.79 -6.03 25.33
N ALA A 113 -12.53 -5.95 25.78
CA ALA A 113 -12.18 -6.26 27.16
C ALA A 113 -12.87 -5.31 28.16
N GLN A 114 -12.94 -4.01 27.85
CA GLN A 114 -13.66 -3.04 28.67
C GLN A 114 -15.17 -3.31 28.70
N ALA A 115 -15.77 -3.65 27.56
CA ALA A 115 -17.20 -3.93 27.46
C ALA A 115 -17.63 -5.20 28.22
N GLU A 116 -16.73 -6.16 28.47
CA GLU A 116 -17.04 -7.36 29.26
C GLU A 116 -17.11 -7.08 30.76
N GLY A 117 -16.38 -6.08 31.25
CA GLY A 117 -16.34 -5.68 32.66
C GLY A 117 -17.31 -4.55 33.02
N ASP A 118 -18.02 -3.97 32.05
CA ASP A 118 -18.86 -2.79 32.25
C ASP A 118 -20.37 -3.14 32.16
N PRO A 119 -21.10 -3.11 33.29
CA PRO A 119 -22.53 -3.43 33.32
C PRO A 119 -23.41 -2.38 32.62
N THR A 120 -22.88 -1.21 32.28
CA THR A 120 -23.61 -0.16 31.55
C THR A 120 -23.67 -0.43 30.04
N ILE A 121 -22.82 -1.33 29.52
CA ILE A 121 -22.78 -1.67 28.10
C ILE A 121 -23.85 -2.71 27.78
N GLY A 122 -24.82 -2.29 26.95
CA GLY A 122 -25.89 -3.19 26.50
C GLY A 122 -25.38 -4.37 25.67
N ALA A 123 -26.09 -5.50 25.75
CA ALA A 123 -25.74 -6.75 25.06
C ALA A 123 -25.57 -6.62 23.53
N VAL A 124 -26.27 -5.65 22.90
CA VAL A 124 -26.13 -5.39 21.45
C VAL A 124 -24.77 -4.77 21.13
N ALA A 125 -24.32 -3.78 21.91
CA ALA A 125 -23.04 -3.11 21.69
C ALA A 125 -21.88 -4.07 21.91
N SER A 126 -21.90 -4.84 23.01
CA SER A 126 -20.90 -5.87 23.29
C SER A 126 -20.78 -6.90 22.16
N ARG A 127 -21.91 -7.40 21.65
CA ARG A 127 -21.93 -8.35 20.52
C ARG A 127 -21.34 -7.76 19.24
N ARG A 128 -21.65 -6.50 18.91
CA ARG A 128 -21.13 -5.85 17.70
C ARG A 128 -19.63 -5.57 17.78
N LEU A 129 -19.13 -5.18 18.95
CA LEU A 129 -17.69 -5.02 19.19
C LEU A 129 -16.95 -6.35 18.99
N LYS A 130 -17.47 -7.43 19.56
CA LYS A 130 -16.91 -8.78 19.39
C LYS A 130 -16.90 -9.22 17.93
N ALA A 131 -18.02 -9.03 17.22
CA ALA A 131 -18.12 -9.38 15.81
C ALA A 131 -17.13 -8.59 14.93
N MET A 132 -16.94 -7.30 15.21
CA MET A 132 -15.97 -6.46 14.49
C MET A 132 -14.53 -6.91 14.73
N LEU A 133 -14.20 -7.22 15.99
CA LEU A 133 -12.88 -7.76 16.35
C LEU A 133 -12.61 -9.08 15.64
N GLU A 134 -13.55 -10.02 15.74
CA GLU A 134 -13.43 -11.35 15.11
C GLU A 134 -13.27 -11.27 13.60
N PHE A 135 -14.06 -10.40 12.94
CA PHE A 135 -13.95 -10.16 11.50
C PHE A 135 -12.56 -9.61 11.14
N THR A 136 -12.11 -8.57 11.84
CA THR A 136 -10.82 -7.92 11.55
C THR A 136 -9.65 -8.88 11.76
N GLU A 137 -9.65 -9.66 12.85
CA GLU A 137 -8.62 -10.66 13.10
C GLU A 137 -8.65 -11.81 12.08
N THR A 138 -9.83 -12.19 11.60
CA THR A 138 -9.95 -13.19 10.53
C THR A 138 -9.34 -12.70 9.23
N MET A 139 -9.62 -11.45 8.86
CA MET A 139 -9.01 -10.82 7.68
C MET A 139 -7.50 -10.69 7.82
N ASP A 140 -6.99 -10.33 9.00
CA ASP A 140 -5.56 -10.21 9.26
C ASP A 140 -4.82 -11.56 9.17
N ARG A 141 -5.40 -12.62 9.72
CA ARG A 141 -4.87 -13.98 9.59
C ARG A 141 -4.83 -14.41 8.13
N TRP A 142 -5.91 -14.18 7.38
CA TRP A 142 -5.96 -14.50 5.96
C TRP A 142 -4.92 -13.72 5.15
N HIS A 143 -4.79 -12.41 5.39
CA HIS A 143 -3.75 -11.58 4.78
C HIS A 143 -2.35 -12.12 5.05
N SER A 144 -2.03 -12.43 6.31
CA SER A 144 -0.73 -12.97 6.71
C SER A 144 -0.43 -14.32 6.05
N GLN A 145 -1.43 -15.17 5.88
CA GLN A 145 -1.29 -16.43 5.13
C GLN A 145 -0.99 -16.17 3.65
N MET A 146 -1.68 -15.21 3.02
CA MET A 146 -1.47 -14.90 1.60
C MET A 146 -0.07 -14.36 1.32
N LEU A 147 0.55 -13.61 2.24
CA LEU A 147 1.94 -13.17 2.11
C LEU A 147 2.95 -14.33 2.04
N GLY A 148 2.63 -15.47 2.66
CA GLY A 148 3.46 -16.68 2.60
C GLY A 148 3.27 -17.52 1.33
N VAL A 149 2.27 -17.19 0.51
CA VAL A 149 1.99 -17.93 -0.73
C VAL A 149 2.92 -17.43 -1.84
N PRO A 150 3.63 -18.33 -2.55
CA PRO A 150 4.46 -17.91 -3.69
C PRO A 150 3.66 -17.12 -4.73
N HIS A 151 4.24 -16.05 -5.29
CA HIS A 151 3.57 -15.17 -6.26
C HIS A 151 2.95 -15.94 -7.44
N ALA A 152 3.62 -17.00 -7.92
CA ALA A 152 3.10 -17.86 -8.99
C ALA A 152 1.80 -18.60 -8.60
N THR A 153 1.67 -18.98 -7.33
CA THR A 153 0.47 -19.63 -6.79
C THR A 153 -0.65 -18.61 -6.59
N LEU A 154 -0.35 -17.42 -6.05
CA LEU A 154 -1.32 -16.32 -5.96
C LEU A 154 -1.88 -15.95 -7.34
N ALA A 155 -1.02 -15.82 -8.35
CA ALA A 155 -1.43 -15.54 -9.73
C ALA A 155 -2.38 -16.61 -10.29
N LYS A 156 -2.13 -17.90 -9.99
CA LYS A 156 -3.03 -19.00 -10.37
C LYS A 156 -4.37 -18.90 -9.66
N LEU A 157 -4.38 -18.59 -8.36
CA LEU A 157 -5.61 -18.43 -7.58
C LEU A 157 -6.46 -17.27 -8.10
N ILE A 158 -5.87 -16.11 -8.38
CA ILE A 158 -6.57 -14.95 -8.96
C ILE A 158 -7.20 -15.33 -10.32
N ARG A 159 -6.45 -16.01 -11.18
CA ARG A 159 -6.96 -16.48 -12.49
C ARG A 159 -8.06 -17.53 -12.38
N LEU A 160 -8.02 -18.37 -11.34
CA LEU A 160 -9.05 -19.37 -11.10
C LEU A 160 -10.33 -18.72 -10.54
N GLY A 161 -10.18 -17.78 -9.61
CA GLY A 161 -11.29 -17.00 -9.04
C GLY A 161 -12.07 -16.25 -10.12
N SER A 162 -11.40 -15.60 -11.07
CA SER A 162 -12.07 -14.91 -12.18
C SER A 162 -12.88 -15.85 -13.09
N ARG A 163 -12.46 -17.12 -13.22
CA ARG A 163 -13.23 -18.15 -13.93
C ARG A 163 -14.44 -18.60 -13.14
N ILE A 164 -14.31 -18.79 -11.82
CA ILE A 164 -15.42 -19.22 -10.95
C ILE A 164 -16.50 -18.14 -10.86
N VAL A 165 -16.12 -16.87 -10.75
CA VAL A 165 -17.08 -15.74 -10.76
C VAL A 165 -17.91 -15.70 -12.04
N ARG A 166 -17.34 -16.10 -13.18
CA ARG A 166 -18.06 -16.20 -14.47
C ARG A 166 -19.17 -17.26 -14.46
N PHE A 167 -19.12 -18.23 -13.56
CA PHE A 167 -20.14 -19.29 -13.41
C PHE A 167 -21.08 -19.04 -12.23
N LEU A 168 -20.87 -17.99 -11.43
CA LEU A 168 -21.84 -17.59 -10.41
C LEU A 168 -23.02 -16.88 -11.11
N PRO A 169 -24.27 -17.31 -10.86
CA PRO A 169 -25.42 -16.62 -11.42
C PRO A 169 -25.41 -15.16 -10.92
N SER A 170 -25.35 -14.21 -11.86
CA SER A 170 -25.52 -12.80 -11.56
C SER A 170 -26.88 -12.63 -10.89
N LYS A 171 -26.89 -12.17 -9.63
CA LYS A 171 -28.13 -11.83 -8.94
C LYS A 171 -28.81 -10.73 -9.78
N PRO A 172 -30.10 -10.86 -10.14
CA PRO A 172 -30.81 -9.76 -10.79
C PRO A 172 -30.85 -8.59 -9.79
N GLU A 173 -30.45 -7.40 -10.26
CA GLU A 173 -30.59 -6.14 -9.52
C GLU A 173 -32.03 -6.01 -9.02
N ARG A 174 -32.18 -5.64 -7.74
CA ARG A 174 -33.44 -5.22 -7.14
C ARG A 174 -33.41 -3.71 -6.97
#